data_AF-A0A6P4DUT2-F1
#
_entry.id   AF-A0A6P4DUT2-F1
#
_cell.length_a   1.000
_cell.length_b   1.000
_cell.length_c   1.000
_cell.angle_alpha   90.00
_cell.angle_beta   90.00
_cell.angle_gamma   90.00
#
_symmetry.space_group_name_H-M   'P 1'
#
loop_
_entity.id
_entity.type
_entity.pdbx_description
1 polymer ?
#
loop_
_entity_poly.entity_id
_entity_poly.type
_entity_poly.pdbx_seq_one_letter_code
_entity_poly.pdbx_strand_id
1 'polypeptide(L)' 'MEGKSIHRIVFLAYKQYLELDFDEILIPEGDNTRRTKFNCHRFARKYALGNPIAVNFYQAEWEWRWTPQFMSVEHEIE' A
#
# COMPACT_ATOMS: atom_id res chain seq x y z
N MET A 1 -2.04 -21.97 -13.07
CA MET A 1 -3.12 -21.02 -13.39
C MET A 1 -2.65 -19.66 -12.90
N GLU A 2 -1.93 -18.94 -13.75
CA GLU A 2 -1.42 -17.59 -13.45
C GLU A 2 -2.60 -16.62 -13.48
N GLY A 3 -3.22 -16.41 -12.33
CA GLY A 3 -4.13 -15.29 -12.13
C GLY A 3 -3.30 -14.01 -12.05
N LYS A 4 -3.71 -12.96 -12.77
CA LYS A 4 -3.20 -11.60 -12.61
C LYS A 4 -3.18 -11.26 -11.11
N SER A 5 -2.01 -11.09 -10.51
CA SER A 5 -1.91 -10.68 -9.11
C SER A 5 -2.21 -9.19 -9.01
N ILE A 6 -3.50 -8.86 -8.98
CA ILE A 6 -3.97 -7.48 -8.79
C ILE A 6 -3.91 -7.18 -7.30
N HIS A 7 -2.98 -6.32 -6.91
CA HIS A 7 -2.84 -5.82 -5.56
C HIS A 7 -3.68 -4.55 -5.37
N ARG A 8 -4.47 -4.52 -4.30
CA ARG A 8 -5.17 -3.30 -3.87
C ARG A 8 -4.33 -2.58 -2.82
N ILE A 9 -3.86 -1.38 -3.14
CA ILE A 9 -3.10 -0.53 -2.24
C ILE A 9 -4.07 0.53 -1.70
N VAL A 10 -4.26 0.53 -0.38
CA VAL A 10 -5.24 1.40 0.30
C VAL A 10 -4.49 2.37 1.20
N PHE A 11 -4.75 3.65 1.02
CA PHE A 11 -4.34 4.73 1.91
C PHE A 11 -5.46 5.01 2.91
N LEU A 12 -5.13 4.96 4.20
CA LEU A 12 -6.04 5.23 5.30
C LEU A 12 -5.49 6.40 6.11
N ALA A 13 -6.29 7.45 6.29
CA ALA A 13 -5.95 8.57 7.16
C ALA A 13 -6.82 8.51 8.42
N TYR A 14 -6.17 8.51 9.59
CA TYR A 14 -6.84 8.51 10.89
C TYR A 14 -6.66 9.87 11.58
N LYS A 15 -7.70 10.31 12.29
CA LYS A 15 -7.62 11.54 13.10
C LYS A 15 -6.95 11.23 14.43
N GLN A 16 -5.84 11.91 14.70
CA GLN A 16 -5.17 11.88 16.00
C GLN A 16 -5.74 12.99 16.88
N TYR A 17 -6.19 12.64 18.09
CA TYR A 17 -6.69 13.61 19.06
C TYR A 17 -5.59 14.18 19.95
N LEU A 18 -4.52 13.41 20.14
CA LEU A 18 -3.33 13.73 20.93
C LEU A 18 -2.10 13.23 20.18
N GLU A 19 -0.93 13.70 20.58
CA GLU A 19 0.34 13.12 20.15
C GLU A 19 0.41 11.64 20.57
N LEU A 20 0.81 10.77 19.64
CA LEU A 20 0.88 9.34 19.85
C LEU A 20 2.34 8.89 19.90
N ASP A 21 2.68 8.15 20.95
CA ASP A 21 3.94 7.42 21.03
C ASP A 21 3.78 6.04 20.38
N PHE A 22 4.40 5.86 19.22
CA PHE A 22 4.44 4.57 18.53
C PHE A 22 5.54 3.68 19.11
N ASP A 23 5.17 2.52 19.63
CA ASP A 23 6.07 1.46 20.12
C ASP A 23 6.46 0.45 19.03
N GLU A 24 6.05 0.66 17.77
CA GLU A 24 6.55 -0.14 16.66
C GLU A 24 8.05 0.04 16.43
N ILE A 25 8.69 -1.04 15.97
CA ILE A 25 10.09 -1.02 15.56
C ILE A 25 10.21 -0.15 14.31
N LEU A 26 11.19 0.76 14.28
CA LEU A 26 11.56 1.50 13.08
C LEU A 26 11.98 0.51 11.97
N ILE A 27 11.24 0.51 10.86
CA ILE A 27 11.54 -0.31 9.68
C ILE A 27 12.30 0.56 8.68
N PRO A 28 13.59 0.29 8.41
CA PRO A 28 14.36 1.05 7.44
C PRO A 28 13.82 0.86 6.01
N GLU A 29 14.26 1.73 5.11
CA GLU A 29 14.01 1.56 3.67
C GLU A 29 14.67 0.26 3.17
N GLY A 30 13.96 -0.50 2.33
CA GLY A 30 14.45 -1.77 1.75
C GLY A 30 14.10 -3.05 2.54
N ASP A 31 13.72 -2.98 3.81
CA ASP A 31 13.26 -4.17 4.56
C ASP A 31 11.78 -4.47 4.25
N ASN A 32 11.56 -5.24 3.20
CA ASN A 32 10.24 -5.67 2.77
C ASN A 32 9.64 -6.75 3.68
N THR A 33 10.48 -7.58 4.32
CA THR A 33 10.04 -8.73 5.10
C THR A 33 9.24 -8.28 6.33
N ARG A 34 9.73 -7.25 7.03
CA ARG A 34 9.06 -6.72 8.23
C ARG A 34 7.78 -5.94 7.94
N ARG A 35 7.56 -5.51 6.69
CA ARG A 35 6.33 -4.82 6.25
C ARG A 35 5.19 -5.80 5.95
N THR A 36 5.48 -7.09 5.79
CA THR A 36 4.47 -8.10 5.51
C THR A 36 3.58 -8.38 6.73
N LYS A 37 2.35 -8.89 6.48
CA LYS A 37 1.37 -9.29 7.52
C LYS A 37 0.93 -8.16 8.47
N PHE A 38 1.08 -6.90 8.08
CA PHE A 38 0.52 -5.78 8.84
C PHE A 38 -1.01 -5.83 8.86
N ASN A 39 -1.60 -5.57 10.03
CA ASN A 39 -3.04 -5.51 10.21
C ASN A 39 -3.44 -4.10 10.66
N CYS A 40 -4.01 -3.33 9.72
CA CYS A 40 -4.42 -1.95 9.92
C CYS A 40 -5.52 -1.81 10.99
N HIS A 41 -6.43 -2.77 11.13
CA HIS A 41 -7.47 -2.72 12.16
C HIS A 41 -6.88 -2.90 13.57
N ARG A 42 -5.92 -3.82 13.72
CA ARG A 42 -5.21 -4.00 15.00
C ARG A 42 -4.42 -2.74 15.38
N PHE A 43 -3.77 -2.11 14.41
CA PHE A 43 -3.07 -0.85 14.60
C PHE A 43 -4.01 0.28 15.03
N ALA A 44 -5.14 0.46 14.33
CA ALA A 44 -6.14 1.47 14.68
C ALA A 44 -6.69 1.28 16.11
N ARG A 45 -6.92 0.02 16.50
CA ARG A 45 -7.38 -0.31 17.86
C ARG A 45 -6.30 -0.06 18.92
N LYS A 46 -5.04 -0.38 18.63
CA LYS A 46 -3.90 -0.20 19.55
C LYS A 46 -3.75 1.26 19.99
N TYR A 47 -3.92 2.19 19.04
CA TYR A 47 -3.78 3.63 19.28
C TYR A 47 -5.11 4.37 19.47
N ALA A 48 -6.22 3.65 19.70
CA ALA A 48 -7.56 4.23 19.86
C ALA A 48 -7.94 5.25 18.75
N LEU A 49 -7.48 5.01 17.52
CA LEU A 49 -7.68 5.91 16.37
C LEU A 49 -9.12 5.90 15.83
N GLY A 50 -9.90 4.88 16.20
CA GLY A 50 -11.28 4.72 15.72
C GLY A 50 -11.35 4.45 14.22
N ASN A 51 -12.29 5.11 13.55
CA ASN A 51 -12.51 4.97 12.11
C ASN A 51 -11.65 5.95 11.31
N PRO A 52 -11.18 5.57 10.11
CA PRO A 52 -10.46 6.48 9.23
C PRO A 52 -11.37 7.64 8.79
N ILE A 53 -10.81 8.85 8.74
CA ILE A 53 -11.52 10.07 8.31
C ILE A 53 -11.49 10.26 6.79
N ALA A 54 -10.49 9.70 6.12
CA ALA A 54 -10.35 9.73 4.68
C ALA A 54 -9.70 8.43 4.21
N VAL A 55 -10.09 8.02 3.00
CA VAL A 55 -9.61 6.79 2.37
C VAL A 55 -9.42 7.05 0.88
N ASN A 56 -8.31 6.57 0.33
CA ASN A 56 -8.09 6.49 -1.11
C ASN A 56 -7.47 5.12 -1.43
N PHE A 57 -7.66 4.59 -2.63
CA PHE A 57 -7.03 3.34 -3.04
C PHE A 57 -6.76 3.35 -4.54
N TYR A 58 -5.79 2.54 -4.95
CA TYR A 58 -5.56 2.19 -6.34
C TYR A 58 -5.26 0.69 -6.46
N GLN A 59 -5.35 0.20 -7.69
CA GLN A 59 -5.03 -1.19 -8.02
C GLN A 59 -3.71 -1.20 -8.79
N ALA A 60 -2.84 -2.13 -8.41
CA ALA A 60 -1.57 -2.36 -9.06
C ALA A 60 -1.54 -3.79 -9.57
N GLU A 61 -1.30 -3.95 -10.86
CA GLU A 61 -1.04 -5.26 -11.48
C GLU A 61 0.45 -5.35 -11.77
N TRP A 62 1.06 -6.50 -11.48
CA TRP A 62 2.38 -6.82 -12.00
C TRP A 62 2.20 -7.64 -13.27
N GLU A 63 2.43 -7.02 -14.41
CA GLU A 63 2.48 -7.70 -15.70
C GLU A 63 3.95 -7.93 -16.07
N TRP A 64 4.40 -9.19 -16.06
CA TRP A 64 5.60 -9.56 -16.79
C TRP A 64 5.24 -9.54 -18.28
N ARG A 65 5.73 -8.53 -19.00
CA ARG A 65 5.66 -8.50 -20.45
C ARG A 65 7.07 -8.26 -20.99
N TRP A 66 7.48 -9.10 -21.94
CA TRP A 66 8.63 -8.77 -22.78
C TRP A 66 8.20 -7.62 -23.69
N THR A 67 8.63 -6.40 -23.40
CA THR A 67 8.46 -5.25 -24.30
C THR A 67 9.63 -5.20 -25.28
N PRO A 68 9.44 -5.58 -26.56
CA PRO A 68 10.39 -5.22 -27.59
C PRO A 68 10.58 -3.70 -27.61
N GLN A 69 11.81 -3.24 -27.83
CA GLN A 69 12.18 -1.82 -27.81
C GLN A 69 11.37 -0.93 -28.77
N PHE A 70 10.62 -1.51 -29.71
CA PHE A 70 9.81 -0.78 -30.69
C PHE A 70 8.37 -0.45 -30.23
N MET A 71 7.87 -0.99 -29.11
CA MET A 71 6.49 -0.74 -28.63
C MET A 71 6.33 0.42 -27.64
N SER A 72 7.39 1.13 -27.26
CA SER A 72 7.30 2.24 -26.30
C SER A 72 6.60 3.51 -26.82
N VAL A 73 6.09 3.50 -28.05
CA VAL A 73 5.52 4.70 -28.72
C VAL A 73 4.00 4.77 -28.62
N GLU A 74 3.29 3.68 -28.32
CA GLU A 74 1.83 3.65 -28.50
C GLU A 74 0.99 3.99 -27.25
N HIS A 75 1.61 4.23 -26.07
CA HIS A 75 0.85 4.47 -24.83
C HIS A 75 0.68 5.95 -24.43
N GLU A 76 1.00 6.90 -25.31
CA GLU A 76 0.77 8.34 -25.09
C GLU A 76 -0.43 8.90 -25.89
N ILE A 77 -1.26 8.04 -26.49
CA ILE A 77 -2.46 8.49 -27.22
C ILE A 77 -3.70 7.74 -26.72
N GLU A 78 -4.20 8.14 -25.56
CA GLU A 78 -5.65 8.18 -25.27
C GLU A 78 -5.97 9.24 -24.21
#